data_AF-A0A354WMM1-F1
#
_entry.id   AF-A0A354WMM1-F1
#
_cell.length_a   1.000
_cell.length_b   1.000
_cell.length_c   1.000
_cell.angle_alpha   90.00
_cell.angle_beta   90.00
_cell.angle_gamma   90.00
#
_symmetry.space_group_name_H-M   'P 1'
#
loop_
_entity.id
_entity.type
_entity.pdbx_description
1 polymer ?
#
loop_
_entity_poly.entity_id
_entity_poly.type
_entity_poly.pdbx_seq_one_letter_code
_entity_poly.pdbx_strand_id
1 'polypeptide(L)'
;MRHLKKLASLLVALAMVAAMSVTAFAAGTNTITVKNAVAGQQYKLYRILDLSVSEDQTAYSYTVNGAWADFFKDPDGKGLTYVNIDAQGYVTWKTGADVAAFAKDAEAFAKNLTALDTIAASGSGDITFSNLEAGYYLITSTLGTKAAVGTTPGNPDPVIQEKNEVPTNVKTVEEDSTGTYGSTNDADIGQTVNFKSAITAQPGAKNYVFEDTMSAGLTYKGDAKVYTDEAMTKELNASDYAVNNDPGDGKTFTITFTQSYLDTITVETKLYVRYSAALNENAKVGLPGNENKSTLKYGDSTNTKSTPDSETITYTW
;
A
#
# COMPACT_ATOMS: atom_id res chain seq x y z
N MET A 1 -13.21 -27.53 -1.38
CA MET A 1 -13.14 -26.49 -2.43
C MET A 1 -14.01 -25.30 -2.02
N ARG A 2 -13.38 -24.21 -1.62
CA ARG A 2 -14.02 -22.89 -1.51
C ARG A 2 -12.92 -21.86 -1.71
N HIS A 3 -12.65 -21.55 -2.99
CA HIS A 3 -11.72 -20.51 -3.39
C HIS A 3 -12.30 -19.16 -2.97
N LEU A 4 -11.79 -18.59 -1.88
CA LEU A 4 -12.19 -17.25 -1.45
C LEU A 4 -11.45 -16.21 -2.32
N LYS A 5 -12.09 -15.93 -3.46
CA LYS A 5 -12.18 -14.65 -4.17
C LYS A 5 -10.88 -13.85 -4.30
N LYS A 6 -10.15 -14.14 -5.38
CA LYS A 6 -9.34 -13.13 -6.08
C LYS A 6 -10.23 -11.91 -6.34
N LEU A 7 -9.65 -10.73 -6.12
CA LEU A 7 -10.16 -9.37 -6.36
C LEU A 7 -11.30 -9.32 -7.40
N ALA A 8 -12.52 -9.06 -6.95
CA ALA A 8 -13.48 -8.40 -7.82
C ALA A 8 -13.09 -6.92 -7.83
N SER A 9 -12.33 -6.46 -8.83
CA SER A 9 -12.65 -5.15 -9.39
C SER A 9 -14.12 -5.26 -9.76
N LEU A 10 -15.00 -4.47 -9.16
CA LEU A 10 -16.43 -4.60 -9.45
C LEU A 10 -16.63 -4.13 -10.89
N LEU A 11 -16.51 -5.08 -11.82
CA LEU A 11 -16.80 -4.93 -13.22
C LEU A 11 -18.30 -4.73 -13.32
N VAL A 12 -18.73 -3.49 -13.48
CA VAL A 12 -20.06 -3.25 -14.02
C VAL A 12 -19.98 -3.56 -15.51
N ALA A 13 -20.70 -4.59 -15.93
CA ALA A 13 -20.79 -4.98 -17.34
C ALA A 13 -21.41 -3.80 -18.14
N LEU A 14 -20.64 -3.25 -19.09
CA LEU A 14 -21.21 -2.38 -20.12
C LEU A 14 -22.14 -3.22 -20.99
N ALA A 15 -23.45 -2.97 -20.92
CA ALA A 15 -24.43 -3.63 -21.79
C ALA A 15 -25.13 -2.62 -22.71
N MET A 16 -24.88 -2.84 -24.00
CA MET A 16 -25.59 -2.53 -25.25
C MET A 16 -26.23 -1.16 -25.50
N VAL A 17 -25.77 -0.57 -26.62
CA VAL A 17 -26.31 0.60 -27.32
C VAL A 17 -27.66 0.26 -27.97
N ALA A 18 -28.70 1.00 -27.60
CA ALA A 18 -29.85 1.26 -28.46
C ALA A 18 -29.83 2.77 -28.79
N ALA A 19 -29.88 3.11 -30.08
CA ALA A 19 -29.79 4.49 -30.57
C ALA A 19 -30.93 5.35 -30.00
N MET A 20 -30.62 6.38 -29.19
CA MET A 20 -31.63 7.29 -28.62
C MET A 20 -31.16 8.74 -28.48
N SER A 21 -32.14 9.64 -28.49
CA SER A 21 -32.03 11.06 -28.17
C SER A 21 -31.56 11.27 -26.73
N VAL A 22 -30.39 11.86 -26.56
CA VAL A 22 -29.74 12.12 -25.27
C VAL A 22 -30.20 13.49 -24.75
N THR A 23 -30.69 13.57 -23.51
CA THR A 23 -30.77 14.83 -22.77
C THR A 23 -29.87 14.76 -21.54
N ALA A 24 -29.27 15.90 -21.19
CA ALA A 24 -28.29 16.00 -20.12
C ALA A 24 -28.88 15.55 -18.78
N PHE A 25 -28.32 14.47 -18.22
CA PHE A 25 -28.68 13.99 -16.90
C PHE A 25 -28.38 15.05 -15.84
N ALA A 26 -29.11 15.01 -14.71
CA ALA A 26 -28.81 15.88 -13.58
C ALA A 26 -27.34 15.70 -13.16
N ALA A 27 -26.55 16.75 -13.40
CA ALA A 27 -25.13 16.75 -13.10
C ALA A 27 -24.92 16.61 -11.58
N GLY A 28 -23.96 15.77 -11.19
CA GLY A 28 -23.33 15.86 -9.87
C GLY A 28 -24.13 15.33 -8.69
N THR A 29 -24.81 14.20 -8.79
CA THR A 29 -25.41 13.52 -7.62
C THR A 29 -24.75 12.21 -7.24
N ASN A 30 -23.88 11.66 -8.09
CA ASN A 30 -23.24 10.37 -7.82
C ASN A 30 -22.09 10.54 -6.82
N THR A 31 -21.78 9.45 -6.11
CA THR A 31 -20.64 9.40 -5.21
C THR A 31 -19.78 8.17 -5.47
N ILE A 32 -18.51 8.22 -5.06
CA ILE A 32 -17.66 7.04 -4.98
C ILE A 32 -17.04 7.03 -3.58
N THR A 33 -17.31 6.00 -2.81
CA THR A 33 -16.75 5.85 -1.46
C THR A 33 -15.55 4.91 -1.47
N VAL A 34 -14.41 5.35 -0.93
CA VAL A 34 -13.26 4.48 -0.63
C VAL A 34 -13.30 4.15 0.85
N LYS A 35 -13.63 2.90 1.16
CA LYS A 35 -13.62 2.35 2.51
C LYS A 35 -12.20 2.14 3.01
N ASN A 36 -11.98 2.35 4.31
CA ASN A 36 -10.69 2.12 4.99
C ASN A 36 -9.51 2.90 4.37
N ALA A 37 -9.76 4.10 3.85
CA ALA A 37 -8.68 4.98 3.43
C ALA A 37 -7.70 5.21 4.59
N VAL A 38 -6.42 5.27 4.25
CA VAL A 38 -5.34 5.34 5.23
C VAL A 38 -4.93 6.77 5.49
N ALA A 39 -4.75 7.12 6.77
CA ALA A 39 -4.26 8.43 7.20
C ALA A 39 -2.99 8.87 6.44
N GLY A 40 -2.96 10.14 6.01
CA GLY A 40 -1.84 10.74 5.30
C GLY A 40 -1.71 10.33 3.83
N GLN A 41 -2.61 9.49 3.30
CA GLN A 41 -2.60 9.09 1.90
C GLN A 41 -3.45 10.00 1.03
N GLN A 42 -2.99 10.22 -0.20
CA GLN A 42 -3.74 10.96 -1.21
C GLN A 42 -4.42 9.99 -2.16
N TYR A 43 -5.71 10.22 -2.36
CA TYR A 43 -6.55 9.51 -3.30
C TYR A 43 -6.92 10.47 -4.42
N LYS A 44 -6.63 10.07 -5.66
CA LYS A 44 -6.91 10.85 -6.86
C LYS A 44 -7.95 10.15 -7.70
N LEU A 45 -8.93 10.93 -8.16
CA LEU A 45 -10.01 10.47 -9.01
C LEU A 45 -9.79 10.98 -10.44
N TYR A 46 -9.98 10.13 -11.43
CA TYR A 46 -9.94 10.51 -12.85
C TYR A 46 -11.17 9.93 -13.54
N ARG A 47 -11.84 10.71 -14.39
CA ARG A 47 -12.93 10.20 -15.23
C ARG A 47 -12.36 9.75 -16.57
N ILE A 48 -12.37 8.45 -16.81
CA ILE A 48 -11.84 7.83 -18.04
C ILE A 48 -12.86 7.90 -19.17
N LEU A 49 -14.12 7.56 -18.87
CA LEU A 49 -15.23 7.58 -19.83
C LEU A 49 -16.37 8.44 -19.30
N ASP A 50 -16.97 9.23 -20.17
CA ASP A 50 -18.21 9.96 -19.91
C ASP A 50 -19.39 9.02 -20.15
N LEU A 51 -20.40 9.04 -19.26
CA LEU A 51 -21.64 8.25 -19.44
C LEU A 51 -22.77 9.16 -19.91
N SER A 52 -23.41 8.77 -21.00
CA SER A 52 -24.69 9.31 -21.45
C SER A 52 -25.81 8.32 -21.15
N VAL A 53 -26.94 8.84 -20.69
CA VAL A 53 -28.08 8.05 -20.23
C VAL A 53 -29.35 8.49 -20.97
N SER A 54 -30.21 7.53 -21.34
CA SER A 54 -31.53 7.82 -21.92
C SER A 54 -32.46 8.51 -20.91
N GLU A 55 -33.47 9.26 -21.39
CA GLU A 55 -34.42 9.98 -20.53
C GLU A 55 -35.14 9.09 -19.50
N ASP A 56 -35.47 7.86 -19.90
CA ASP A 56 -36.13 6.86 -19.07
C ASP A 56 -35.15 6.08 -18.17
N GLN A 57 -33.86 6.41 -18.23
CA GLN A 57 -32.77 5.80 -17.46
C GLN A 57 -32.55 4.30 -17.71
N THR A 58 -33.06 3.75 -18.82
CA THR A 58 -32.99 2.32 -19.14
C THR A 58 -31.82 1.94 -20.05
N ALA A 59 -31.22 2.91 -20.77
CA ALA A 59 -30.11 2.69 -21.69
C ALA A 59 -28.94 3.66 -21.43
N TYR A 60 -27.72 3.15 -21.61
CA TYR A 60 -26.48 3.88 -21.32
C TYR A 60 -25.48 3.75 -22.48
N SER A 61 -24.68 4.80 -22.70
CA SER A 61 -23.55 4.75 -23.64
C SER A 61 -22.34 5.46 -23.04
N TYR A 62 -21.15 4.93 -23.32
CA TYR A 62 -19.89 5.52 -22.87
C TYR A 62 -19.13 6.11 -24.03
N THR A 63 -18.58 7.30 -23.83
CA THR A 63 -17.63 7.94 -24.76
C THR A 63 -16.32 8.24 -24.02
N VAL A 64 -15.22 8.33 -24.75
CA VAL A 64 -13.91 8.66 -24.14
C VAL A 64 -13.93 10.09 -23.61
N ASN A 65 -13.52 10.27 -22.35
CA ASN A 65 -13.32 11.60 -21.79
C ASN A 65 -12.18 12.30 -22.54
N GLY A 66 -12.33 13.59 -22.85
CA GLY A 66 -11.34 14.33 -23.63
C GLY A 66 -9.91 14.28 -23.07
N ALA A 67 -9.75 14.26 -21.73
CA ALA A 67 -8.43 14.14 -21.10
C ALA A 67 -7.77 12.77 -21.30
N TRP A 68 -8.55 11.76 -21.72
CA TRP A 68 -8.11 10.38 -21.96
C TRP A 68 -8.02 10.02 -23.44
N ALA A 69 -8.22 10.98 -24.35
CA ALA A 69 -8.23 10.73 -25.79
C ALA A 69 -6.97 9.99 -26.28
N ASP A 70 -5.77 10.40 -25.85
CA ASP A 70 -4.52 9.76 -26.25
C ASP A 70 -4.38 8.32 -25.73
N PHE A 71 -5.00 7.98 -24.59
CA PHE A 71 -4.98 6.60 -24.09
C PHE A 71 -5.76 5.64 -24.99
N PHE A 72 -6.74 6.15 -25.74
CA PHE A 72 -7.57 5.38 -26.68
C PHE A 72 -7.32 5.73 -28.15
N LYS A 73 -6.23 6.43 -28.47
CA LYS A 73 -5.95 6.88 -29.83
C LYS A 73 -5.45 5.74 -30.72
N ASP A 74 -6.10 5.53 -31.85
CA ASP A 74 -5.69 4.54 -32.84
C ASP A 74 -4.35 4.95 -33.51
N PRO A 75 -3.45 3.98 -33.82
CA PRO A 75 -3.53 2.55 -33.51
C PRO A 75 -2.89 2.13 -32.18
N ASP A 76 -2.18 3.04 -31.51
CA ASP A 76 -1.21 2.70 -30.45
C ASP A 76 -1.73 2.88 -29.01
N GLY A 77 -2.93 3.45 -28.85
CA GLY A 77 -3.56 3.73 -27.56
C GLY A 77 -3.76 2.46 -26.74
N LYS A 78 -3.12 2.39 -25.57
CA LYS A 78 -3.17 1.20 -24.70
C LYS A 78 -4.59 0.80 -24.31
N GLY A 79 -5.49 1.76 -24.14
CA GLY A 79 -6.90 1.54 -23.87
C GLY A 79 -7.59 0.67 -24.94
N LEU A 80 -7.18 0.77 -26.21
CA LEU A 80 -7.71 -0.04 -27.31
C LEU A 80 -7.36 -1.53 -27.19
N THR A 81 -6.45 -1.92 -26.29
CA THR A 81 -6.23 -3.34 -25.96
C THR A 81 -7.47 -3.96 -25.31
N TYR A 82 -8.24 -3.15 -24.59
CA TYR A 82 -9.30 -3.60 -23.68
C TYR A 82 -10.70 -3.31 -24.18
N VAL A 83 -10.85 -2.26 -25.00
CA VAL A 83 -12.15 -1.81 -25.52
C VAL A 83 -12.12 -1.70 -27.04
N ASN A 84 -13.31 -1.76 -27.65
CA ASN A 84 -13.55 -1.29 -29.01
C ASN A 84 -14.21 0.08 -28.96
N ILE A 85 -13.89 0.94 -29.92
CA ILE A 85 -14.55 2.23 -30.12
C ILE A 85 -15.14 2.20 -31.53
N ASP A 86 -16.44 2.41 -31.64
CA ASP A 86 -17.11 2.44 -32.94
C ASP A 86 -16.95 3.79 -33.65
N ALA A 87 -17.49 3.89 -34.87
CA ALA A 87 -17.41 5.11 -35.69
C ALA A 87 -18.15 6.32 -35.07
N GLN A 88 -19.02 6.09 -34.09
CA GLN A 88 -19.74 7.12 -33.35
C GLN A 88 -19.01 7.52 -32.05
N GLY A 89 -17.89 6.87 -31.74
CA GLY A 89 -17.11 7.13 -30.54
C GLY A 89 -17.58 6.36 -29.30
N TYR A 90 -18.50 5.40 -29.46
CA TYR A 90 -19.00 4.62 -28.33
C TYR A 90 -18.04 3.49 -27.96
N VAL A 91 -17.80 3.38 -26.66
CA VAL A 91 -16.86 2.44 -26.07
C VAL A 91 -17.57 1.16 -25.65
N THR A 92 -17.04 0.01 -26.04
CA THR A 92 -17.50 -1.32 -25.60
C THR A 92 -16.33 -2.17 -25.14
N TRP A 93 -16.48 -2.93 -24.06
CA TRP A 93 -15.41 -3.84 -23.61
C TRP A 93 -15.24 -5.00 -24.60
N LYS A 94 -13.98 -5.34 -24.88
CA LYS A 94 -13.68 -6.59 -25.58
C LYS A 94 -14.01 -7.76 -24.67
N THR A 95 -14.54 -8.83 -25.26
CA THR A 95 -14.84 -10.07 -24.54
C THR A 95 -13.57 -10.60 -23.87
N GLY A 96 -13.63 -10.83 -22.56
CA GLY A 96 -12.50 -11.37 -21.78
C GLY A 96 -11.38 -10.37 -21.47
N ALA A 97 -11.60 -9.06 -21.67
CA ALA A 97 -10.63 -8.03 -21.31
C ALA A 97 -10.23 -8.11 -19.82
N ASP A 98 -8.92 -8.01 -19.54
CA ASP A 98 -8.38 -8.00 -18.20
C ASP A 98 -8.49 -6.60 -17.58
N VAL A 99 -9.40 -6.46 -16.63
CA VAL A 99 -9.73 -5.17 -16.01
C VAL A 99 -8.69 -4.75 -14.98
N ALA A 100 -7.97 -5.69 -14.37
CA ALA A 100 -6.84 -5.37 -13.51
C ALA A 100 -5.66 -4.83 -14.35
N ALA A 101 -5.43 -5.43 -15.52
CA ALA A 101 -4.44 -4.91 -16.47
C ALA A 101 -4.86 -3.54 -17.03
N PHE A 102 -6.13 -3.34 -17.38
CA PHE A 102 -6.65 -2.03 -17.77
C PHE A 102 -6.40 -0.97 -16.70
N ALA A 103 -6.75 -1.24 -15.43
CA ALA A 103 -6.55 -0.29 -14.35
C ALA A 103 -5.06 0.05 -14.13
N LYS A 104 -4.15 -0.90 -14.38
CA LYS A 104 -2.70 -0.70 -14.32
C LYS A 104 -2.20 0.21 -15.45
N ASP A 105 -2.63 -0.05 -16.68
CA ASP A 105 -2.23 0.77 -17.84
C ASP A 105 -2.85 2.18 -17.76
N ALA A 106 -4.09 2.28 -17.27
CA ALA A 106 -4.75 3.55 -17.01
C ALA A 106 -4.05 4.34 -15.89
N GLU A 107 -3.63 3.70 -14.80
CA GLU A 107 -2.80 4.33 -13.74
C GLU A 107 -1.50 4.90 -14.31
N ALA A 108 -0.82 4.16 -15.20
CA ALA A 108 0.41 4.63 -15.83
C ALA A 108 0.17 5.88 -16.69
N PHE A 109 -0.94 5.92 -17.45
CA PHE A 109 -1.32 7.09 -18.25
C PHE A 109 -1.71 8.29 -17.38
N ALA A 110 -2.49 8.05 -16.32
CA ALA A 110 -2.99 9.08 -15.41
C ALA A 110 -1.90 9.88 -14.69
N LYS A 111 -0.67 9.36 -14.59
CA LYS A 111 0.49 10.09 -14.01
C LYS A 111 0.77 11.42 -14.72
N ASN A 112 0.37 11.56 -15.98
CA ASN A 112 0.54 12.78 -16.77
C ASN A 112 -0.72 13.64 -16.83
N LEU A 113 -1.81 13.23 -16.17
CA LEU A 113 -3.07 13.96 -16.14
C LEU A 113 -3.23 14.75 -14.85
N THR A 114 -4.05 15.80 -14.92
CA THR A 114 -4.59 16.42 -13.71
C THR A 114 -5.76 15.59 -13.22
N ALA A 115 -5.76 15.25 -11.93
CA ALA A 115 -6.88 14.54 -11.31
C ALA A 115 -8.13 15.41 -11.33
N LEU A 116 -9.29 14.79 -11.54
CA LEU A 116 -10.59 15.46 -11.43
C LEU A 116 -10.83 15.95 -10.00
N ASP A 117 -10.47 15.10 -9.03
CA ASP A 117 -10.53 15.44 -7.61
C ASP A 117 -9.40 14.73 -6.84
N THR A 118 -9.00 15.30 -5.72
CA THR A 118 -7.97 14.74 -4.83
C THR A 118 -8.37 14.93 -3.37
N ILE A 119 -8.46 13.83 -2.65
CA ILE A 119 -8.73 13.82 -1.21
C ILE A 119 -7.48 13.31 -0.48
N ALA A 120 -6.99 14.08 0.49
CA ALA A 120 -6.01 13.63 1.46
C ALA A 120 -6.75 13.11 2.70
N ALA A 121 -6.58 11.82 3.02
CA ALA A 121 -7.20 11.24 4.21
C ALA A 121 -6.54 11.80 5.47
N SER A 122 -7.31 12.54 6.29
CA SER A 122 -6.83 13.13 7.55
C SER A 122 -6.66 12.12 8.68
N GLY A 123 -7.32 10.96 8.57
CA GLY A 123 -7.26 9.84 9.50
C GLY A 123 -7.64 8.54 8.78
N SER A 124 -7.52 7.42 9.49
CA SER A 124 -8.00 6.13 8.96
C SER A 124 -9.53 6.09 8.99
N GLY A 125 -10.15 5.76 7.87
CA GLY A 125 -11.61 5.75 7.75
C GLY A 125 -12.07 5.89 6.30
N ASP A 126 -13.35 6.14 6.09
CA ASP A 126 -13.88 6.24 4.74
C ASP A 126 -13.69 7.65 4.18
N ILE A 127 -13.40 7.74 2.88
CA ILE A 127 -13.48 9.00 2.13
C ILE A 127 -14.51 8.84 1.02
N THR A 128 -15.12 9.96 0.63
CA THR A 128 -16.14 9.97 -0.43
C THR A 128 -15.84 11.10 -1.41
N PHE A 129 -15.70 10.73 -2.68
CA PHE A 129 -15.78 11.66 -3.78
C PHE A 129 -17.26 11.91 -4.08
N SER A 130 -17.66 13.19 -4.09
CA SER A 130 -19.06 13.59 -4.21
C SER A 130 -19.28 14.46 -5.43
N ASN A 131 -20.54 14.74 -5.75
CA ASN A 131 -20.94 15.61 -6.84
C ASN A 131 -20.42 15.13 -8.21
N LEU A 132 -20.41 13.82 -8.43
CA LEU A 132 -19.88 13.22 -9.65
C LEU A 132 -20.98 13.11 -10.71
N GLU A 133 -20.62 13.45 -11.94
CA GLU A 133 -21.39 13.04 -13.12
C GLU A 133 -21.36 11.51 -13.25
N ALA A 134 -22.28 10.96 -14.04
CA ALA A 134 -22.23 9.54 -14.36
C ALA A 134 -21.03 9.28 -15.29
N GLY A 135 -20.29 8.20 -15.05
CA GLY A 135 -19.06 7.96 -15.80
C GLY A 135 -18.32 6.70 -15.35
N TYR A 136 -17.20 6.44 -15.99
CA TYR A 136 -16.26 5.39 -15.60
C TYR A 136 -14.97 6.02 -15.09
N TYR A 137 -14.62 5.70 -13.86
CA TYR A 137 -13.59 6.40 -13.08
C TYR A 137 -12.43 5.49 -12.71
N LEU A 138 -11.23 6.05 -12.67
CA LEU A 138 -10.04 5.47 -12.04
C LEU A 138 -9.78 6.17 -10.72
N ILE A 139 -9.60 5.39 -9.66
CA ILE A 139 -9.11 5.86 -8.36
C ILE A 139 -7.68 5.33 -8.20
N THR A 140 -6.74 6.23 -7.92
CA THR A 140 -5.37 5.88 -7.54
C THR A 140 -5.05 6.37 -6.14
N SER A 141 -4.22 5.66 -5.38
CA SER A 141 -3.69 6.16 -4.10
C SER A 141 -2.16 6.20 -4.07
N THR A 142 -1.60 6.99 -3.16
CA THR A 142 -0.17 6.95 -2.83
C THR A 142 0.28 5.62 -2.22
N LEU A 143 -0.61 4.67 -1.92
CA LEU A 143 -0.26 3.29 -1.54
C LEU A 143 -0.26 2.33 -2.73
N GLY A 144 -0.52 2.81 -3.95
CA GLY A 144 -0.58 1.98 -5.16
C GLY A 144 -1.93 1.27 -5.36
N THR A 145 -2.96 1.67 -4.60
CA THR A 145 -4.36 1.32 -4.87
C THR A 145 -4.70 1.79 -6.27
N LYS A 146 -5.26 0.89 -7.08
CA LYS A 146 -5.83 1.19 -8.37
C LYS A 146 -7.16 0.47 -8.49
N ALA A 147 -8.22 1.21 -8.76
CA ALA A 147 -9.53 0.64 -8.96
C ALA A 147 -10.27 1.43 -10.04
N ALA A 148 -10.85 0.72 -10.99
CA ALA A 148 -11.74 1.29 -11.99
C ALA A 148 -13.19 0.96 -11.63
N VAL A 149 -14.07 1.97 -11.59
CA VAL A 149 -15.47 1.80 -11.21
C VAL A 149 -16.39 2.73 -11.99
N GLY A 150 -17.60 2.29 -12.29
CA GLY A 150 -18.62 3.11 -12.94
C GLY A 150 -19.67 3.62 -11.97
N THR A 151 -20.08 4.87 -12.15
CA THR A 151 -21.31 5.43 -11.59
C THR A 151 -22.39 5.38 -12.68
N THR A 152 -23.53 4.75 -12.40
CA THR A 152 -24.68 4.63 -13.30
C THR A 152 -25.97 4.86 -12.52
N PRO A 153 -27.12 5.12 -13.16
CA PRO A 153 -28.38 5.23 -12.41
C PRO A 153 -28.73 3.99 -11.57
N GLY A 154 -28.36 2.79 -12.03
CA GLY A 154 -28.53 1.55 -11.26
C GLY A 154 -27.46 1.29 -10.18
N ASN A 155 -26.37 2.07 -10.19
CA ASN A 155 -25.30 2.01 -9.20
C ASN A 155 -24.67 3.42 -9.01
N PRO A 156 -25.39 4.37 -8.39
CA PRO A 156 -24.96 5.76 -8.30
C PRO A 156 -23.86 5.98 -7.25
N ASP A 157 -23.76 5.07 -6.28
CA ASP A 157 -22.87 5.20 -5.11
C ASP A 157 -21.97 3.96 -4.92
N PRO A 158 -21.13 3.60 -5.90
CA PRO A 158 -20.20 2.49 -5.75
C PRO A 158 -19.24 2.66 -4.56
N VAL A 159 -18.89 1.52 -3.96
CA VAL A 159 -17.93 1.43 -2.87
C VAL A 159 -16.70 0.65 -3.31
N ILE A 160 -15.52 1.24 -3.09
CA ILE A 160 -14.21 0.64 -3.29
C ILE A 160 -13.59 0.38 -1.91
N GLN A 161 -12.86 -0.72 -1.78
CA GLN A 161 -12.13 -1.04 -0.55
C GLN A 161 -10.65 -0.70 -0.75
N GLU A 162 -10.11 0.20 0.08
CA GLU A 162 -8.67 0.30 0.28
C GLU A 162 -8.19 -1.00 0.94
N LYS A 163 -7.12 -1.57 0.40
CA LYS A 163 -6.57 -2.85 0.85
C LYS A 163 -5.15 -2.72 1.41
N ASN A 164 -4.52 -1.59 1.17
CA ASN A 164 -3.19 -1.33 1.67
C ASN A 164 -3.34 -0.74 3.06
N GLU A 165 -3.04 -1.54 4.08
CA GLU A 165 -2.83 -1.04 5.44
C GLU A 165 -1.36 -0.67 5.64
N VAL A 166 -1.09 0.23 6.59
CA VAL A 166 0.28 0.63 6.92
C VAL A 166 0.89 -0.41 7.85
N PRO A 167 2.08 -0.96 7.53
CA PRO A 167 2.74 -1.84 8.47
C PRO A 167 3.16 -1.10 9.74
N THR A 168 3.44 -1.85 10.79
CA THR A 168 4.02 -1.30 12.03
C THR A 168 5.37 -1.93 12.32
N ASN A 169 6.16 -1.25 13.16
CA ASN A 169 7.39 -1.74 13.74
C ASN A 169 7.46 -1.30 15.20
N VAL A 170 7.53 -2.25 16.13
CA VAL A 170 7.65 -1.97 17.57
C VAL A 170 8.86 -2.69 18.13
N LYS A 171 9.88 -1.93 18.50
CA LYS A 171 11.14 -2.38 19.07
C LYS A 171 11.05 -2.47 20.58
N THR A 172 11.70 -3.51 21.12
CA THR A 172 11.85 -3.78 22.54
C THR A 172 13.24 -4.35 22.82
N VAL A 173 13.69 -4.18 24.05
CA VAL A 173 14.96 -4.69 24.57
C VAL A 173 14.69 -5.54 25.81
N GLU A 174 15.45 -6.62 25.95
CA GLU A 174 15.33 -7.55 27.09
C GLU A 174 15.99 -6.97 28.35
N GLU A 175 15.24 -6.95 29.44
CA GLU A 175 15.75 -6.66 30.77
C GLU A 175 16.52 -7.87 31.31
N ASP A 176 17.80 -7.71 31.63
CA ASP A 176 18.70 -8.81 31.98
C ASP A 176 18.27 -9.55 33.26
N SER A 177 17.68 -8.81 34.21
CA SER A 177 17.25 -9.31 35.51
C SER A 177 15.95 -10.12 35.47
N THR A 178 15.10 -9.90 34.47
CA THR A 178 13.76 -10.52 34.38
C THR A 178 13.49 -11.30 33.10
N GLY A 179 14.30 -11.10 32.05
CA GLY A 179 14.03 -11.61 30.69
C GLY A 179 12.82 -10.95 30.01
N THR A 180 12.29 -9.86 30.57
CA THR A 180 11.10 -9.18 30.04
C THR A 180 11.51 -8.17 28.96
N TYR A 181 10.77 -8.12 27.86
CA TYR A 181 11.01 -7.16 26.79
C TYR A 181 10.25 -5.86 27.03
N GLY A 182 10.97 -4.73 27.03
CA GLY A 182 10.42 -3.39 27.25
C GLY A 182 11.09 -2.32 26.40
N SER A 183 10.80 -1.05 26.66
CA SER A 183 11.44 0.09 25.95
C SER A 183 12.83 0.42 26.49
N THR A 184 13.19 -0.07 27.67
CA THR A 184 14.46 0.20 28.33
C THR A 184 14.94 -1.03 29.09
N ASN A 185 16.26 -1.12 29.28
CA ASN A 185 16.88 -2.10 30.18
C ASN A 185 18.13 -1.51 30.84
N ASP A 186 18.65 -2.23 31.83
CA ASP A 186 19.99 -2.04 32.37
C ASP A 186 20.95 -3.14 31.87
N ALA A 187 22.23 -2.81 31.71
CA ALA A 187 23.30 -3.77 31.40
C ALA A 187 24.67 -3.25 31.84
N ASP A 188 25.56 -4.17 32.22
CA ASP A 188 26.97 -3.85 32.48
C ASP A 188 27.80 -3.83 31.19
N ILE A 189 28.86 -3.02 31.17
CA ILE A 189 29.82 -3.02 30.06
C ILE A 189 30.41 -4.43 29.90
N GLY A 190 30.34 -4.96 28.68
CA GLY A 190 30.73 -6.31 28.29
C GLY A 190 29.56 -7.30 28.20
N GLN A 191 28.39 -6.98 28.77
CA GLN A 191 27.21 -7.83 28.68
C GLN A 191 26.56 -7.80 27.29
N THR A 192 25.74 -8.82 27.05
CA THR A 192 24.95 -8.94 25.82
C THR A 192 23.56 -8.36 26.04
N VAL A 193 23.15 -7.46 25.16
CA VAL A 193 21.83 -6.86 25.13
C VAL A 193 21.05 -7.47 23.98
N ASN A 194 19.87 -8.04 24.26
CA ASN A 194 19.02 -8.68 23.25
C ASN A 194 17.87 -7.75 22.84
N PHE A 195 17.68 -7.59 21.55
CA PHE A 195 16.62 -6.77 20.97
C PHE A 195 15.61 -7.64 20.22
N LYS A 196 14.35 -7.19 20.25
CA LYS A 196 13.24 -7.76 19.47
C LYS A 196 12.42 -6.63 18.84
N SER A 197 12.22 -6.67 17.53
CA SER A 197 11.25 -5.81 16.84
C SER A 197 10.09 -6.63 16.31
N ALA A 198 8.86 -6.26 16.66
CA ALA A 198 7.64 -6.84 16.12
C ALA A 198 7.14 -6.00 14.93
N ILE A 199 7.15 -6.60 13.75
CA ILE A 199 6.62 -6.03 12.51
C ILE A 199 5.22 -6.59 12.28
N THR A 200 4.22 -5.72 12.11
CA THR A 200 2.92 -6.13 11.56
C THR A 200 2.95 -5.90 10.05
N ALA A 201 3.12 -6.98 9.29
CA ALA A 201 3.08 -6.96 7.83
C ALA A 201 1.64 -7.08 7.32
N GLN A 202 1.35 -6.38 6.23
CA GLN A 202 0.00 -6.23 5.70
C GLN A 202 -0.13 -6.89 4.31
N PRO A 203 -1.34 -7.32 3.92
CA PRO A 203 -1.58 -7.84 2.58
C PRO A 203 -1.17 -6.84 1.50
N GLY A 204 -0.49 -7.34 0.46
CA GLY A 204 0.03 -6.47 -0.61
C GLY A 204 1.30 -5.70 -0.24
N ALA A 205 2.01 -6.11 0.82
CA ALA A 205 3.31 -5.60 1.20
C ALA A 205 4.29 -5.56 0.03
N LYS A 206 5.04 -4.45 -0.08
CA LYS A 206 6.04 -4.24 -1.13
C LYS A 206 7.31 -3.63 -0.58
N ASN A 207 8.45 -4.17 -1.04
CA ASN A 207 9.80 -3.69 -0.73
C ASN A 207 10.03 -3.41 0.76
N TYR A 208 9.71 -4.38 1.62
CA TYR A 208 9.93 -4.22 3.06
C TYR A 208 11.44 -4.30 3.37
N VAL A 209 11.97 -3.23 3.95
CA VAL A 209 13.36 -3.15 4.43
C VAL A 209 13.35 -2.66 5.87
N PHE A 210 13.67 -3.54 6.80
CA PHE A 210 13.90 -3.17 8.20
C PHE A 210 15.28 -2.55 8.30
N GLU A 211 15.38 -1.39 8.96
CA GLU A 211 16.63 -0.68 9.19
C GLU A 211 16.85 -0.51 10.69
N ASP A 212 18.08 -0.75 11.13
CA ASP A 212 18.50 -0.61 12.52
C ASP A 212 19.67 0.35 12.67
N THR A 213 19.72 1.07 13.78
CA THR A 213 20.81 2.01 14.11
C THR A 213 21.11 1.97 15.59
N MET A 214 22.28 1.42 15.93
CA MET A 214 22.83 1.38 17.26
C MET A 214 23.72 2.60 17.54
N SER A 215 23.63 3.14 18.75
CA SER A 215 24.59 4.13 19.24
C SER A 215 25.98 3.51 19.45
N ALA A 216 27.02 4.36 19.56
CA ALA A 216 28.42 3.92 19.67
C ALA A 216 28.72 2.98 20.85
N GLY A 217 27.89 3.02 21.91
CA GLY A 217 28.01 2.14 23.07
C GLY A 217 27.59 0.69 22.82
N LEU A 218 27.01 0.37 21.66
CA LEU A 218 26.51 -0.96 21.32
C LEU A 218 27.30 -1.52 20.13
N THR A 219 27.98 -2.63 20.34
CA THR A 219 28.66 -3.38 19.27
C THR A 219 27.76 -4.49 18.77
N TYR A 220 27.22 -4.35 17.56
CA TYR A 220 26.37 -5.36 16.94
C TYR A 220 27.11 -6.71 16.76
N LYS A 221 26.41 -7.83 17.04
CA LYS A 221 26.99 -9.17 16.94
C LYS A 221 26.82 -9.86 15.58
N GLY A 222 26.14 -9.25 14.61
CA GLY A 222 25.95 -9.85 13.29
C GLY A 222 24.98 -11.03 13.27
N ASP A 223 24.06 -11.11 14.24
CA ASP A 223 23.23 -12.28 14.52
C ASP A 223 21.72 -12.06 14.24
N ALA A 224 21.39 -11.09 13.38
CA ALA A 224 19.99 -10.77 13.10
C ALA A 224 19.27 -11.88 12.37
N LYS A 225 18.08 -12.22 12.87
CA LYS A 225 17.20 -13.27 12.35
C LYS A 225 15.74 -12.83 12.42
N VAL A 226 14.91 -13.41 11.55
CA VAL A 226 13.47 -13.17 11.52
C VAL A 226 12.71 -14.42 11.94
N TYR A 227 11.64 -14.25 12.72
CA TYR A 227 10.79 -15.30 13.25
C TYR A 227 9.32 -15.03 12.93
N THR A 228 8.52 -16.10 12.93
CA THR A 228 7.08 -16.06 12.61
C THR A 228 6.19 -16.22 13.85
N ASP A 229 6.80 -16.33 15.03
CA ASP A 229 6.14 -16.43 16.33
C ASP A 229 6.82 -15.53 17.37
N GLU A 230 6.04 -15.05 18.33
CA GLU A 230 6.52 -14.10 19.34
C GLU A 230 7.58 -14.69 20.27
N ALA A 231 7.54 -16.00 20.51
CA ALA A 231 8.53 -16.71 21.31
C ALA A 231 9.87 -16.89 20.56
N MET A 232 9.95 -16.47 19.29
CA MET A 232 11.15 -16.55 18.45
C MET A 232 11.68 -17.99 18.37
N THR A 233 10.78 -18.96 18.23
CA THR A 233 11.10 -20.39 18.15
C THR A 233 11.05 -20.94 16.73
N LYS A 234 10.33 -20.26 15.83
CA LYS A 234 10.12 -20.62 14.43
C LYS A 234 10.70 -19.54 13.52
N GLU A 235 11.97 -19.75 13.17
CA GLU A 235 12.70 -18.89 12.23
C GLU A 235 12.01 -18.90 10.85
N LEU A 236 11.92 -17.72 10.23
CA LEU A 236 11.53 -17.56 8.84
C LEU A 236 12.64 -18.14 7.95
N ASN A 237 12.31 -18.70 6.79
CA ASN A 237 13.35 -19.28 5.93
C ASN A 237 14.36 -18.20 5.53
N ALA A 238 15.65 -18.53 5.60
CA ALA A 238 16.73 -17.61 5.24
C ALA A 238 16.72 -17.20 3.75
N SER A 239 15.95 -17.87 2.89
CA SER A 239 15.72 -17.46 1.50
C SER A 239 14.69 -16.33 1.37
N ASP A 240 13.88 -16.10 2.39
CA ASP A 240 12.76 -15.17 2.34
C ASP A 240 13.18 -13.73 2.70
N TYR A 241 14.41 -13.55 3.19
CA TYR A 241 15.01 -12.26 3.51
C TYR A 241 16.53 -12.28 3.35
N ALA A 242 17.15 -11.11 3.23
CA ALA A 242 18.60 -10.93 3.21
C ALA A 242 19.03 -9.91 4.26
N VAL A 243 20.07 -10.22 5.02
CA VAL A 243 20.68 -9.30 6.00
C VAL A 243 21.89 -8.63 5.36
N ASN A 244 21.96 -7.31 5.45
CA ASN A 244 23.17 -6.54 5.13
C ASN A 244 23.70 -5.89 6.41
N ASN A 245 24.88 -6.33 6.85
CA ASN A 245 25.55 -5.88 8.08
C ASN A 245 26.41 -4.62 7.90
N ASP A 246 26.54 -4.12 6.66
CA ASP A 246 27.23 -2.85 6.37
C ASP A 246 26.49 -2.10 5.24
N PRO A 247 25.28 -1.60 5.54
CA PRO A 247 24.45 -0.88 4.57
C PRO A 247 24.91 0.55 4.26
N GLY A 248 25.85 1.12 5.04
CA GLY A 248 26.18 2.55 4.97
C GLY A 248 25.11 3.46 5.61
N ASP A 249 25.17 4.76 5.32
CA ASP A 249 24.20 5.78 5.77
C ASP A 249 23.94 5.82 7.29
N GLY A 250 24.96 5.46 8.07
CA GLY A 250 24.90 5.40 9.53
C GLY A 250 24.00 4.29 10.07
N LYS A 251 23.56 3.34 9.24
CA LYS A 251 22.77 2.17 9.66
C LYS A 251 23.70 1.04 10.11
N THR A 252 23.28 0.32 11.15
CA THR A 252 24.03 -0.81 11.71
C THR A 252 23.81 -2.08 10.88
N PHE A 253 22.56 -2.36 10.51
CA PHE A 253 22.23 -3.40 9.55
C PHE A 253 20.88 -3.12 8.93
N THR A 254 20.59 -3.81 7.83
CA THR A 254 19.26 -3.86 7.24
C THR A 254 18.82 -5.30 6.99
N ILE A 255 17.50 -5.54 7.01
CA ILE A 255 16.89 -6.79 6.58
C ILE A 255 15.94 -6.48 5.43
N THR A 256 16.25 -6.98 4.24
CA THR A 256 15.39 -6.86 3.05
C THR A 256 14.57 -8.13 2.87
N PHE A 257 13.25 -8.02 2.93
CA PHE A 257 12.35 -9.13 2.66
C PHE A 257 12.19 -9.34 1.15
N THR A 258 12.20 -10.59 0.70
CA THR A 258 11.97 -10.89 -0.71
C THR A 258 10.52 -10.59 -1.11
N GLN A 259 10.31 -10.04 -2.30
CA GLN A 259 8.95 -9.78 -2.78
C GLN A 259 8.14 -11.08 -2.91
N SER A 260 8.79 -12.20 -3.28
CA SER A 260 8.13 -13.51 -3.33
C SER A 260 7.56 -13.94 -1.98
N TYR A 261 8.24 -13.63 -0.87
CA TYR A 261 7.72 -13.89 0.47
C TYR A 261 6.58 -12.93 0.81
N LEU A 262 6.75 -11.63 0.57
CA LEU A 262 5.73 -10.62 0.84
C LEU A 262 4.42 -10.89 0.08
N ASP A 263 4.51 -11.39 -1.15
CA ASP A 263 3.35 -11.77 -1.96
C ASP A 263 2.56 -12.96 -1.36
N THR A 264 3.15 -13.73 -0.45
CA THR A 264 2.44 -14.80 0.30
C THR A 264 1.60 -14.28 1.46
N ILE A 265 1.84 -13.05 1.91
CA ILE A 265 1.12 -12.41 3.01
C ILE A 265 -0.26 -11.98 2.48
N THR A 266 -1.26 -12.84 2.66
CA THR A 266 -2.65 -12.57 2.24
C THR A 266 -3.55 -12.06 3.36
N VAL A 267 -3.07 -12.11 4.59
CA VAL A 267 -3.72 -11.58 5.81
C VAL A 267 -2.65 -10.89 6.67
N GLU A 268 -3.06 -10.02 7.58
CA GLU A 268 -2.15 -9.42 8.56
C GLU A 268 -1.28 -10.51 9.21
N THR A 269 0.04 -10.31 9.19
CA THR A 269 1.01 -11.30 9.64
C THR A 269 2.06 -10.62 10.52
N LYS A 270 2.31 -11.18 11.70
CA LYS A 270 3.37 -10.69 12.59
C LYS A 270 4.70 -11.38 12.28
N LEU A 271 5.76 -10.58 12.18
CA LEU A 271 7.14 -11.02 12.05
C LEU A 271 7.96 -10.44 13.19
N TYR A 272 8.95 -11.18 13.66
CA TYR A 272 9.75 -10.80 14.80
C TYR A 272 11.23 -10.81 14.40
N VAL A 273 11.85 -9.63 14.39
CA VAL A 273 13.30 -9.50 14.17
C VAL A 273 13.99 -9.60 15.52
N ARG A 274 14.91 -10.55 15.67
CA ARG A 274 15.72 -10.76 16.89
C ARG A 274 17.20 -10.63 16.55
N TYR A 275 17.95 -9.96 17.42
CA TYR A 275 19.39 -9.73 17.29
C TYR A 275 19.97 -9.28 18.63
N SER A 276 21.29 -9.23 18.73
CA SER A 276 21.98 -8.78 19.94
C SER A 276 23.16 -7.85 19.67
N ALA A 277 23.53 -7.12 20.71
CA ALA A 277 24.74 -6.30 20.76
C ALA A 277 25.51 -6.57 22.05
N ALA A 278 26.80 -6.30 22.07
CA ALA A 278 27.56 -6.16 23.30
C ALA A 278 27.54 -4.68 23.72
N LEU A 279 27.23 -4.40 24.99
CA LEU A 279 27.47 -3.06 25.55
C LEU A 279 28.98 -2.89 25.69
N ASN A 280 29.57 -1.90 25.03
CA ASN A 280 31.01 -1.75 24.91
C ASN A 280 31.56 -0.57 25.74
N GLU A 281 32.88 -0.39 25.74
CA GLU A 281 33.60 0.64 26.50
C GLU A 281 33.25 2.10 26.14
N ASN A 282 32.60 2.32 25.00
CA ASN A 282 32.09 3.63 24.58
C ASN A 282 30.66 3.91 25.08
N ALA A 283 30.11 3.03 25.91
CA ALA A 283 28.78 3.22 26.47
C ALA A 283 28.69 4.51 27.28
N LYS A 284 27.60 5.25 27.08
CA LYS A 284 27.30 6.42 27.91
C LYS A 284 26.76 5.93 29.25
N VAL A 285 27.41 6.38 30.32
CA VAL A 285 27.03 6.06 31.71
C VAL A 285 25.93 7.01 32.19
N GLY A 286 24.93 6.46 32.86
CA GLY A 286 23.80 7.17 33.44
C GLY A 286 22.70 7.53 32.43
N LEU A 287 21.95 8.60 32.75
CA LEU A 287 20.73 8.99 32.04
C LEU A 287 20.84 9.24 30.52
N PRO A 288 22.00 9.60 29.93
CA PRO A 288 22.10 9.69 28.48
C PRO A 288 21.82 8.35 27.76
N GLY A 289 22.12 7.21 28.41
CA GLY A 289 21.86 5.87 27.88
C GLY A 289 22.49 5.56 26.52
N ASN A 290 22.17 4.36 26.02
CA ASN A 290 22.69 3.81 24.78
C ASN A 290 21.51 3.43 23.88
N GLU A 291 21.14 4.36 23.01
CA GLU A 291 19.99 4.23 22.12
C GLU A 291 20.20 3.17 21.05
N ASN A 292 19.12 2.50 20.69
CA ASN A 292 19.02 1.66 19.52
C ASN A 292 17.67 1.90 18.81
N LYS A 293 17.69 2.31 17.55
CA LYS A 293 16.52 2.73 16.76
C LYS A 293 16.24 1.77 15.63
N SER A 294 14.98 1.50 15.32
CA SER A 294 14.59 0.77 14.12
C SER A 294 13.39 1.39 13.42
N THR A 295 13.35 1.21 12.09
CA THR A 295 12.24 1.60 11.24
C THR A 295 12.03 0.56 10.14
N LEU A 296 10.83 0.49 9.58
CA LEU A 296 10.52 -0.35 8.44
C LEU A 296 10.19 0.53 7.23
N LYS A 297 11.04 0.47 6.20
CA LYS A 297 10.73 1.01 4.87
C LYS A 297 9.77 0.09 4.14
N TYR A 298 8.81 0.66 3.42
CA TYR A 298 7.81 -0.05 2.64
C TYR A 298 7.31 0.80 1.46
N GLY A 299 6.63 0.17 0.50
CA GLY A 299 6.04 0.85 -0.66
C GLY A 299 6.69 0.42 -1.97
N ASP A 300 6.37 1.10 -3.07
CA ASP A 300 6.97 0.79 -4.37
C ASP A 300 8.23 1.62 -4.64
N SER A 301 8.92 1.32 -5.75
CA SER A 301 10.16 1.99 -6.15
C SER A 301 10.00 3.48 -6.45
N THR A 302 8.77 3.95 -6.65
CA THR A 302 8.44 5.35 -6.92
C THR A 302 7.82 6.06 -5.72
N ASN A 303 7.44 5.31 -4.68
CA ASN A 303 6.78 5.82 -3.49
C ASN A 303 7.14 4.96 -2.26
N THR A 304 8.36 5.17 -1.77
CA THR A 304 8.86 4.54 -0.55
C THR A 304 8.50 5.39 0.67
N LYS A 305 8.05 4.73 1.73
CA LYS A 305 7.67 5.30 3.03
C LYS A 305 8.38 4.55 4.15
N SER A 306 8.34 5.11 5.35
CA SER A 306 8.83 4.47 6.56
C SER A 306 7.78 4.48 7.66
N THR A 307 7.82 3.48 8.54
CA THR A 307 7.13 3.58 9.84
C THR A 307 7.80 4.66 10.69
N PRO A 308 7.11 5.20 11.72
CA PRO A 308 7.81 5.96 12.76
C PRO A 308 8.98 5.15 13.34
N ASP A 309 10.01 5.85 13.80
CA ASP A 309 11.11 5.21 14.50
C ASP A 309 10.60 4.57 15.80
N SER A 310 11.08 3.36 16.07
CA SER A 310 10.88 2.67 17.34
C SER A 310 12.22 2.53 18.04
N GLU A 311 12.27 2.97 19.29
CA GLU A 311 13.50 3.19 20.03
C GLU A 311 13.53 2.45 21.35
N THR A 312 14.70 1.95 21.70
CA THR A 312 15.01 1.39 23.02
C THR A 312 16.27 2.02 23.59
N ILE A 313 16.36 2.12 24.91
CA ILE A 313 17.53 2.68 25.61
C ILE A 313 18.09 1.67 26.59
N THR A 314 19.37 1.34 26.45
CA THR A 314 20.12 0.55 27.44
C THR A 314 20.91 1.47 28.36
N TYR A 315 20.67 1.38 29.66
CA TYR A 315 21.39 2.12 30.69
C TYR A 315 22.53 1.29 31.29
N THR A 316 23.53 2.00 31.82
CA THR A 316 24.66 1.43 32.56
C THR A 316 25.11 2.45 33.59
N TRP A 317 25.67 2.00 34.72
CA TRP A 317 25.89 2.82 35.91
C TRP A 317 27.32 2.71 36.45
#